data_AF-A0A8J7ZG56-F1
#
_entry.id   AF-A0A8J7ZG56-F1
#
_cell.length_a   1.000
_cell.length_b   1.000
_cell.length_c   1.000
_cell.angle_alpha   90.00
_cell.angle_beta   90.00
_cell.angle_gamma   90.00
#
_symmetry.space_group_name_H-M   'P 1'
#
loop_
_entity.id
_entity.type
_entity.pdbx_description
1 polymer ?
#
loop_
_entity_poly.entity_id
_entity_poly.type
_entity_poly.pdbx_seq_one_letter_code
_entity_poly.pdbx_strand_id
1 'polypeptide(L)'
;MAVDISLFVSLLFVVVVEIGGIARSLDLETISEQKLPPFFVGLFFLLDTGSQDAVGVPQLGRFNFLHGANLGILMLGFVLVSTSLTGLTRLLVSIITFVIWALLPLLEVDEYEAILIDGYRPVSYYHHAIVSLATALLIYEYDSLWSALAPATAPSILQPAGLLVVCIAGYYVMLFGFLKHLERELDREDTGRLPDRLTRTDP
;
A
#
# COMPACT_ATOMS: atom_id res chain seq x y z
N MET A 1 13.20 17.78 -18.97
CA MET A 1 12.78 16.40 -18.61
C MET A 1 13.12 16.02 -17.19
N ALA A 2 14.39 15.97 -16.76
CA ALA A 2 14.70 15.57 -15.37
C ALA A 2 14.10 16.49 -14.29
N VAL A 3 14.09 17.82 -14.54
CA VAL A 3 13.45 18.81 -13.65
C VAL A 3 11.94 18.57 -13.56
N ASP A 4 11.30 18.19 -14.65
CA ASP A 4 9.85 17.96 -14.73
C ASP A 4 9.44 16.73 -13.90
N ILE A 5 10.24 15.66 -13.94
CA ILE A 5 9.97 14.44 -13.18
C ILE A 5 10.17 14.67 -11.69
N SER A 6 11.23 15.35 -11.26
CA SER A 6 11.44 15.63 -9.83
C SER A 6 10.34 16.52 -9.24
N LEU A 7 9.87 17.52 -9.99
CA LEU A 7 8.73 18.35 -9.59
C LEU A 7 7.43 17.53 -9.55
N PHE A 8 7.20 16.67 -10.54
CA PHE A 8 6.05 15.80 -10.58
C PHE A 8 6.04 14.85 -9.37
N VAL A 9 7.14 14.18 -9.07
CA VAL A 9 7.28 13.30 -7.90
C VAL A 9 7.01 14.05 -6.60
N SER A 10 7.51 15.29 -6.48
CA SER A 10 7.25 16.13 -5.31
C SER A 10 5.74 16.44 -5.17
N LEU A 11 5.06 16.74 -6.28
CA LEU A 11 3.61 16.95 -6.28
C LEU A 11 2.86 15.67 -5.90
N LEU A 12 3.29 14.49 -6.39
CA LEU A 12 2.70 13.22 -5.99
C LEU A 12 2.81 13.00 -4.48
N PHE A 13 3.94 13.37 -3.85
CA PHE A 13 4.09 13.24 -2.40
C PHE A 13 3.11 14.12 -1.64
N VAL A 14 2.88 15.36 -2.09
CA VAL A 14 1.86 16.23 -1.48
C VAL A 14 0.49 15.57 -1.57
N VAL A 15 0.11 15.08 -2.74
CA VAL A 15 -1.19 14.39 -2.92
C VAL A 15 -1.30 13.17 -2.00
N VAL A 16 -0.24 12.36 -1.90
CA VAL A 16 -0.21 11.16 -1.05
C VAL A 16 -0.37 11.51 0.43
N VAL A 17 0.31 12.55 0.89
CA VAL A 17 0.21 13.02 2.28
C VAL A 17 -1.19 13.54 2.58
N GLU A 18 -1.80 14.32 1.68
CA GLU A 18 -3.16 14.84 1.86
C GLU A 18 -4.21 13.71 1.91
N ILE A 19 -4.15 12.77 0.96
CA ILE A 19 -5.02 11.58 0.98
C ILE A 19 -4.76 10.76 2.25
N GLY A 20 -3.49 10.66 2.66
CA GLY A 20 -3.12 9.95 3.88
C GLY A 20 -3.69 10.58 5.14
N GLY A 21 -3.68 11.92 5.23
CA GLY A 21 -4.34 12.65 6.31
C GLY A 21 -5.87 12.44 6.34
N ILE A 22 -6.50 12.34 5.17
CA ILE A 22 -7.93 11.97 5.08
C ILE A 22 -8.15 10.53 5.56
N ALA A 23 -7.29 9.58 5.14
CA ALA A 23 -7.36 8.19 5.58
C ALA A 23 -7.16 8.04 7.09
N ARG A 24 -6.26 8.85 7.67
CA ARG A 24 -5.99 8.92 9.10
C ARG A 24 -7.17 9.44 9.92
N SER A 25 -7.99 10.34 9.35
CA SER A 25 -9.20 10.85 10.01
C SER A 25 -10.34 9.83 10.13
N LEU A 26 -10.15 8.61 9.64
CA LEU A 26 -11.12 7.53 9.71
C LEU A 26 -11.00 6.79 11.03
N ASP A 27 -12.13 6.56 11.66
CA ASP A 27 -12.23 5.64 12.80
C ASP A 27 -12.24 4.20 12.26
N LEU A 28 -11.06 3.58 12.16
CA LEU A 28 -10.94 2.25 11.57
C LEU A 28 -11.46 1.17 12.53
N GLU A 29 -11.42 1.41 13.84
CA GLU A 29 -12.02 0.55 14.87
C GLU A 29 -13.53 0.41 14.60
N THR A 30 -14.27 1.52 14.56
CA THR A 30 -15.71 1.54 14.27
C THR A 30 -16.04 0.95 12.89
N ILE A 31 -15.22 1.23 11.87
CA ILE A 31 -15.44 0.72 10.52
C ILE A 31 -15.25 -0.81 10.46
N SER A 32 -14.22 -1.33 11.13
CA SER A 32 -13.94 -2.78 11.17
C SER A 32 -15.05 -3.54 11.89
N GLU A 33 -15.57 -2.99 12.99
CA GLU A 33 -16.72 -3.55 13.72
C GLU A 33 -17.98 -3.62 12.86
N GLN A 34 -18.25 -2.56 12.10
CA GLN A 34 -19.41 -2.49 11.20
C GLN A 34 -19.24 -3.31 9.93
N LYS A 35 -18.03 -3.82 9.66
CA LYS A 35 -17.73 -4.64 8.48
C LYS A 35 -18.17 -3.96 7.18
N LEU A 36 -17.85 -2.67 7.06
CA LEU A 36 -18.31 -1.85 5.94
C LEU A 36 -17.71 -2.34 4.61
N PRO A 37 -18.53 -2.50 3.57
CA PRO A 37 -18.06 -2.97 2.28
C PRO A 37 -17.07 -1.96 1.65
N PRO A 38 -16.09 -2.45 0.88
CA PRO A 38 -15.14 -1.57 0.18
C PRO A 38 -15.87 -0.59 -0.75
N PHE A 39 -15.45 0.68 -0.73
CA PHE A 39 -16.08 1.73 -1.55
C PHE A 39 -15.95 1.51 -3.07
N PHE A 40 -14.88 0.85 -3.53
CA PHE A 40 -14.65 0.59 -4.95
C PHE A 40 -14.42 -0.91 -5.20
N VAL A 41 -15.30 -1.51 -6.00
CA VAL A 41 -15.36 -2.97 -6.22
C VAL A 41 -15.01 -3.35 -7.68
N GLY A 42 -14.58 -2.40 -8.51
CA GLY A 42 -14.48 -2.57 -9.98
C GLY A 42 -13.66 -3.78 -10.47
N LEU A 43 -12.32 -3.73 -10.36
CA LEU A 43 -11.46 -4.87 -10.73
C LEU A 43 -11.66 -6.07 -9.77
N PHE A 44 -12.10 -5.78 -8.55
CA PHE A 44 -12.39 -6.74 -7.48
C PHE A 44 -13.52 -7.71 -7.87
N PHE A 45 -14.54 -7.24 -8.60
CA PHE A 45 -15.69 -8.05 -9.01
C PHE A 45 -15.35 -9.11 -10.08
N LEU A 46 -14.32 -8.86 -10.91
CA LEU A 46 -13.89 -9.83 -11.93
C LEU A 46 -13.21 -11.07 -11.33
N LEU A 47 -12.64 -10.94 -10.12
CA LEU A 47 -12.09 -12.04 -9.34
C LEU A 47 -13.10 -12.59 -8.30
N ASP A 48 -14.17 -11.84 -8.03
CA ASP A 48 -15.27 -12.17 -7.10
C ASP A 48 -16.39 -12.94 -7.84
N THR A 49 -16.06 -14.13 -8.36
CA THR A 49 -17.05 -15.05 -8.93
C THR A 49 -17.33 -16.19 -7.95
N GLY A 50 -18.16 -15.92 -6.95
CA GLY A 50 -18.92 -16.94 -6.24
C GLY A 50 -18.50 -17.12 -4.79
N SER A 51 -19.39 -16.72 -3.88
CA SER A 51 -19.29 -16.80 -2.42
C SER A 51 -18.16 -15.95 -1.82
N GLN A 52 -18.53 -15.05 -0.91
CA GLN A 52 -17.62 -14.20 -0.14
C GLN A 52 -16.61 -14.97 0.73
N ASP A 53 -16.56 -16.30 0.63
CA ASP A 53 -15.65 -17.19 1.36
C ASP A 53 -14.32 -17.43 0.61
N ALA A 54 -14.25 -17.23 -0.72
CA ALA A 54 -13.06 -17.59 -1.50
C ALA A 54 -11.96 -16.52 -1.50
N VAL A 55 -12.34 -15.24 -1.53
CA VAL A 55 -11.41 -14.10 -1.44
C VAL A 55 -11.98 -13.13 -0.42
N GLY A 56 -11.58 -13.28 0.85
CA GLY A 56 -11.99 -12.37 1.93
C GLY A 56 -11.46 -10.96 1.65
N VAL A 57 -12.25 -10.15 0.95
CA VAL A 57 -11.97 -8.74 0.69
C VAL A 57 -12.09 -8.00 2.01
N PRO A 58 -11.04 -7.30 2.47
CA PRO A 58 -11.08 -6.62 3.77
C PRO A 58 -12.19 -5.59 3.84
N GLN A 59 -12.87 -5.49 4.98
CA GLN A 59 -14.08 -4.68 5.13
C GLN A 59 -13.82 -3.37 5.88
N LEU A 60 -12.84 -2.59 5.41
CA LEU A 60 -12.47 -1.28 5.98
C LEU A 60 -13.10 -0.08 5.23
N GLY A 61 -14.23 -0.30 4.55
CA GLY A 61 -15.01 0.78 3.93
C GLY A 61 -14.22 1.63 2.92
N ARG A 62 -14.21 2.95 3.16
CA ARG A 62 -13.50 3.93 2.30
C ARG A 62 -11.97 3.92 2.48
N PHE A 63 -11.45 3.38 3.58
CA PHE A 63 -10.02 3.28 3.82
C PHE A 63 -9.32 2.47 2.72
N ASN A 64 -9.90 1.33 2.32
CA ASN A 64 -9.39 0.48 1.25
C ASN A 64 -9.11 1.27 -0.05
N PHE A 65 -10.04 2.16 -0.42
CA PHE A 65 -9.91 2.97 -1.62
C PHE A 65 -8.82 4.04 -1.47
N LEU A 66 -8.77 4.73 -0.33
CA LEU A 66 -7.77 5.76 -0.07
C LEU A 66 -6.35 5.18 -0.04
N HIS A 67 -6.13 4.10 0.72
CA HIS A 67 -4.85 3.38 0.75
C HIS A 67 -4.49 2.86 -0.64
N GLY A 68 -5.44 2.24 -1.34
CA GLY A 68 -5.24 1.75 -2.71
C GLY A 68 -4.88 2.86 -3.70
N ALA A 69 -5.46 4.05 -3.56
CA ALA A 69 -5.14 5.21 -4.40
C ALA A 69 -3.71 5.71 -4.12
N ASN A 70 -3.34 5.88 -2.84
CA ASN A 70 -2.00 6.27 -2.44
C ASN A 70 -0.93 5.30 -2.90
N LEU A 71 -1.19 4.00 -2.71
CA LEU A 71 -0.33 2.92 -3.20
C LEU A 71 -0.12 3.01 -4.71
N GLY A 72 -1.19 3.26 -5.48
CA GLY A 72 -1.13 3.37 -6.93
C GLY A 72 -0.33 4.59 -7.39
N ILE A 73 -0.54 5.73 -6.74
CA ILE A 73 0.17 6.98 -7.02
C ILE A 73 1.67 6.83 -6.75
N LEU A 74 2.05 6.25 -5.60
CA LEU A 74 3.45 6.02 -5.24
C LEU A 74 4.13 5.03 -6.17
N MET A 75 3.45 3.95 -6.54
CA MET A 75 3.98 2.98 -7.49
C MET A 75 4.21 3.58 -8.87
N LEU A 76 3.26 4.38 -9.36
CA LEU A 76 3.43 5.13 -10.61
C LEU A 76 4.64 6.08 -10.52
N GLY A 77 4.75 6.83 -9.43
CA GLY A 77 5.91 7.69 -9.17
C GLY A 77 7.23 6.92 -9.19
N PHE A 78 7.27 5.77 -8.54
CA PHE A 78 8.46 4.91 -8.48
C PHE A 78 8.85 4.33 -9.84
N VAL A 79 7.87 3.88 -10.64
CA VAL A 79 8.09 3.42 -12.02
C VAL A 79 8.67 4.55 -12.87
N LEU A 80 8.06 5.74 -12.83
CA LEU A 80 8.52 6.89 -13.61
C LEU A 80 9.96 7.27 -13.27
N VAL A 81 10.31 7.28 -11.98
CA VAL A 81 11.67 7.54 -11.52
C VAL A 81 12.63 6.47 -12.02
N SER A 82 12.26 5.20 -11.90
CA SER A 82 13.13 4.06 -12.24
C SER A 82 13.41 3.95 -13.73
N THR A 83 12.43 4.29 -14.58
CA THR A 83 12.56 4.17 -16.05
C THR A 83 13.03 5.45 -16.74
N SER A 84 12.89 6.62 -16.09
CA SER A 84 13.12 7.91 -16.76
C SER A 84 14.34 8.69 -16.24
N LEU A 85 14.82 8.38 -15.03
CA LEU A 85 16.04 8.97 -14.47
C LEU A 85 17.21 7.99 -14.57
N THR A 86 18.43 8.51 -14.48
CA THR A 86 19.65 7.69 -14.53
C THR A 86 20.63 8.05 -13.41
N GLY A 87 21.61 7.18 -13.17
CA GLY A 87 22.73 7.41 -12.25
C GLY A 87 22.30 7.70 -10.80
N LEU A 88 23.00 8.64 -10.17
CA LEU A 88 22.78 8.99 -8.76
C LEU A 88 21.40 9.60 -8.51
N THR A 89 20.87 10.39 -9.43
CA THR A 89 19.53 11.00 -9.29
C THR A 89 18.45 9.93 -9.23
N ARG A 90 18.51 8.91 -10.10
CA ARG A 90 17.60 7.75 -10.05
C ARG A 90 17.63 7.10 -8.68
N LEU A 91 18.83 6.81 -8.17
CA LEU A 91 19.01 6.17 -6.87
C LEU A 91 18.41 7.00 -5.73
N LEU A 92 18.76 8.29 -5.63
CA LEU A 92 18.30 9.15 -4.53
C LEU A 92 16.79 9.33 -4.53
N VAL A 93 16.20 9.63 -5.70
CA VAL A 93 14.74 9.83 -5.80
C VAL A 93 13.99 8.51 -5.57
N SER A 94 14.55 7.38 -6.00
CA SER A 94 13.97 6.05 -5.70
C SER A 94 13.97 5.78 -4.20
N ILE A 95 15.09 6.04 -3.50
CA ILE A 95 15.18 5.85 -2.04
C ILE A 95 14.14 6.71 -1.33
N ILE A 96 14.01 7.99 -1.68
CA ILE A 96 13.03 8.89 -1.06
C ILE A 96 11.60 8.40 -1.31
N THR A 97 11.29 8.05 -2.56
CA THR A 97 9.97 7.51 -2.94
C THR A 97 9.66 6.22 -2.18
N PHE A 98 10.64 5.31 -2.08
CA PHE A 98 10.51 4.07 -1.33
C PHE A 98 10.28 4.33 0.17
N VAL A 99 10.98 5.27 0.79
CA VAL A 99 10.79 5.59 2.21
C VAL A 99 9.36 6.06 2.47
N ILE A 100 8.85 7.01 1.67
CA ILE A 100 7.47 7.49 1.81
C ILE A 100 6.50 6.33 1.59
N TRP A 101 6.76 5.50 0.59
CA TRP A 101 5.94 4.34 0.30
C TRP A 101 5.92 3.34 1.47
N ALA A 102 7.06 2.94 2.00
CA ALA A 102 7.15 2.01 3.12
C ALA A 102 6.53 2.57 4.42
N LEU A 103 6.56 3.89 4.61
CA LEU A 103 5.97 4.58 5.76
C LEU A 103 4.48 4.91 5.58
N LEU A 104 3.90 4.65 4.40
CA LEU A 104 2.52 5.01 4.09
C LEU A 104 1.52 4.53 5.17
N PRO A 105 1.57 3.28 5.67
CA PRO A 105 0.64 2.86 6.72
C PRO A 105 0.71 3.69 8.00
N LEU A 106 1.90 4.18 8.38
CA LEU A 106 2.07 5.03 9.57
C LEU A 106 1.52 6.45 9.37
N LEU A 107 1.40 6.89 8.12
CA LEU A 107 0.78 8.16 7.78
C LEU A 107 -0.75 8.05 7.77
N GLU A 108 -1.30 6.85 7.57
CA GLU A 108 -2.72 6.61 7.28
C GLU A 108 -3.50 5.98 8.43
N VAL A 109 -2.84 5.27 9.36
CA VAL A 109 -3.50 4.51 10.44
C VAL A 109 -3.12 5.11 11.78
N ASP A 110 -4.09 5.71 12.47
CA ASP A 110 -3.88 6.30 13.80
C ASP A 110 -3.73 5.22 14.88
N GLU A 111 -4.41 4.09 14.71
CA GLU A 111 -4.46 2.97 15.66
C GLU A 111 -3.10 2.31 15.88
N TYR A 112 -2.12 2.50 14.98
CA TYR A 112 -0.77 1.97 15.21
C TYR A 112 -0.10 2.53 16.45
N GLU A 113 -0.41 3.76 16.86
CA GLU A 113 0.11 4.29 18.11
C GLU A 113 -0.36 3.45 19.30
N ALA A 114 -1.64 3.09 19.34
CA ALA A 114 -2.21 2.21 20.36
C ALA A 114 -1.61 0.80 20.30
N ILE A 115 -1.55 0.19 19.10
CA ILE A 115 -0.98 -1.15 18.87
C ILE A 115 0.45 -1.24 19.42
N LEU A 116 1.27 -0.21 19.17
CA LEU A 116 2.67 -0.16 19.61
C LEU A 116 2.80 0.07 21.13
N ILE A 117 1.95 0.92 21.71
CA ILE A 117 1.91 1.18 23.17
C ILE A 117 1.55 -0.09 23.93
N ASP A 118 0.58 -0.86 23.43
CA ASP A 118 0.12 -2.11 24.04
C ASP A 118 1.12 -3.27 23.86
N GLY A 119 2.27 -3.01 23.24
CA GLY A 119 3.37 -3.96 23.07
C GLY A 119 3.14 -5.00 21.96
N TYR A 120 2.11 -4.80 21.13
CA TYR A 120 1.84 -5.64 19.98
C TYR A 120 2.72 -5.26 18.79
N ARG A 121 2.96 -6.26 17.92
CA ARG A 121 3.70 -6.06 16.67
C ARG A 121 2.70 -5.84 15.54
N PRO A 122 2.73 -4.68 14.84
CA PRO A 122 1.85 -4.43 13.70
C PRO A 122 2.32 -5.24 12.48
N VAL A 123 1.80 -6.45 12.33
CA VAL A 123 2.12 -7.38 11.24
C VAL A 123 1.75 -6.77 9.89
N SER A 124 0.66 -6.03 9.82
CA SER A 124 0.23 -5.28 8.63
C SER A 124 1.29 -4.31 8.14
N TYR A 125 1.90 -3.51 9.04
CA TYR A 125 2.99 -2.60 8.72
C TYR A 125 4.23 -3.35 8.21
N TYR A 126 4.66 -4.41 8.90
CA TYR A 126 5.83 -5.18 8.48
C TYR A 126 5.63 -5.87 7.12
N HIS A 127 4.44 -6.44 6.91
CA HIS A 127 4.05 -7.00 5.61
C HIS A 127 4.15 -5.95 4.53
N HIS A 128 3.54 -4.77 4.73
CA HIS A 128 3.59 -3.67 3.78
C HIS A 128 5.05 -3.28 3.47
N ALA A 129 5.87 -2.99 4.49
CA ALA A 129 7.26 -2.57 4.32
C ALA A 129 8.12 -3.61 3.56
N ILE A 130 7.99 -4.90 3.88
CA ILE A 130 8.75 -5.98 3.22
C ILE A 130 8.33 -6.13 1.76
N VAL A 131 7.03 -6.16 1.47
CA VAL A 131 6.54 -6.31 0.09
C VAL A 131 6.83 -5.06 -0.73
N SER A 132 6.75 -3.85 -0.13
CA SER A 132 7.19 -2.61 -0.79
C SER A 132 8.68 -2.67 -1.14
N LEU A 133 9.54 -3.16 -0.25
CA LEU A 133 10.98 -3.31 -0.53
C LEU A 133 11.21 -4.28 -1.69
N ALA A 134 10.60 -5.46 -1.64
CA ALA A 134 10.72 -6.46 -2.70
C ALA A 134 10.23 -5.91 -4.05
N THR A 135 9.08 -5.23 -4.07
CA THR A 135 8.50 -4.65 -5.28
C THR A 135 9.37 -3.50 -5.82
N ALA A 136 9.87 -2.63 -4.95
CA ALA A 136 10.75 -1.53 -5.32
C ALA A 136 12.05 -2.05 -5.95
N LEU A 137 12.67 -3.09 -5.38
CA LEU A 137 13.86 -3.72 -5.96
C LEU A 137 13.58 -4.36 -7.33
N LEU A 138 12.44 -5.05 -7.47
CA LEU A 138 12.03 -5.65 -8.75
C LEU A 138 11.81 -4.59 -9.84
N ILE A 139 11.17 -3.47 -9.50
CA ILE A 139 10.96 -2.35 -10.46
C ILE A 139 12.29 -1.67 -10.78
N TYR A 140 13.13 -1.42 -9.78
CA TYR A 140 14.41 -0.72 -9.95
C TYR A 140 15.39 -1.51 -10.84
N GLU A 141 15.44 -2.82 -10.68
CA GLU A 141 16.30 -3.73 -11.46
C GLU A 141 15.61 -4.34 -12.68
N TYR A 142 14.41 -3.87 -13.03
CA TYR A 142 13.59 -4.52 -14.05
C TYR A 142 14.31 -4.68 -15.40
N ASP A 143 15.00 -3.65 -15.89
CA ASP A 143 15.71 -3.72 -17.18
C ASP A 143 16.87 -4.71 -17.16
N SER A 144 17.60 -4.78 -16.04
CA SER A 144 18.68 -5.75 -15.82
C SER A 144 18.13 -7.18 -15.84
N LEU A 145 17.04 -7.41 -15.10
CA LEU A 145 16.36 -8.72 -15.01
C LEU A 145 15.77 -9.14 -16.36
N TRP A 146 15.09 -8.21 -17.05
CA TRP A 146 14.52 -8.45 -18.37
C TRP A 146 15.60 -8.85 -19.38
N SER A 147 16.72 -8.11 -19.40
CA SER A 147 17.84 -8.39 -20.32
C SER A 147 18.50 -9.73 -20.06
N ALA A 148 18.48 -10.22 -18.82
CA ALA A 148 19.02 -11.52 -18.44
C ALA A 148 18.08 -12.69 -18.76
N LEU A 149 16.76 -12.47 -18.71
CA LEU A 149 15.75 -13.54 -18.81
C LEU A 149 15.09 -13.63 -20.18
N ALA A 150 14.91 -12.50 -20.87
CA ALA A 150 14.21 -12.45 -22.14
C ALA A 150 15.15 -12.87 -23.30
N PRO A 151 14.68 -13.68 -24.25
CA PRO A 151 15.46 -13.97 -25.44
C PRO A 151 15.72 -12.69 -26.24
N ALA A 152 16.87 -12.59 -26.90
CA ALA A 152 17.23 -11.42 -27.71
C ALA A 152 16.23 -11.11 -28.85
N THR A 153 15.42 -12.10 -29.24
CA THR A 153 14.35 -11.97 -30.25
C THR A 153 12.99 -11.61 -29.67
N ALA A 154 12.90 -11.33 -28.36
CA ALA A 154 11.63 -10.97 -27.72
C ALA A 154 11.08 -9.68 -28.35
N PRO A 155 9.78 -9.64 -28.72
CA PRO A 155 9.14 -8.42 -29.16
C PRO A 155 9.28 -7.31 -28.11
N SER A 156 9.59 -6.09 -28.56
CA SER A 156 9.82 -4.93 -27.67
C SER A 156 8.62 -4.60 -26.78
N ILE A 157 7.39 -4.94 -27.20
CA ILE A 157 6.16 -4.75 -26.42
C ILE A 157 6.11 -5.62 -25.15
N LEU A 158 6.85 -6.74 -25.11
CA LEU A 158 6.82 -7.63 -23.94
C LEU A 158 7.52 -7.03 -22.73
N GLN A 159 8.51 -6.16 -22.93
CA GLN A 159 9.22 -5.49 -21.83
C GLN A 159 8.28 -4.60 -21.00
N PRO A 160 7.57 -3.60 -21.57
CA PRO A 160 6.63 -2.80 -20.78
C PRO A 160 5.44 -3.62 -20.26
N ALA A 161 5.00 -4.66 -21.00
CA ALA A 161 3.95 -5.55 -20.53
C ALA A 161 4.38 -6.35 -19.28
N GLY A 162 5.62 -6.86 -19.25
CA GLY A 162 6.16 -7.55 -18.09
C GLY A 162 6.30 -6.61 -16.87
N LEU A 163 6.71 -5.35 -17.08
CA LEU A 163 6.78 -4.36 -16.01
C LEU A 163 5.39 -4.09 -15.43
N LEU A 164 4.38 -3.95 -16.29
CA LEU A 164 2.99 -3.79 -15.88
C LEU A 164 2.52 -4.98 -15.04
N VAL A 165 2.86 -6.22 -15.42
CA VAL A 165 2.53 -7.41 -14.63
C VAL A 165 3.19 -7.37 -13.25
N VAL A 166 4.48 -7.01 -13.17
CA VAL A 166 5.20 -6.84 -11.90
C VAL A 166 4.51 -5.80 -11.02
N CYS A 167 4.12 -4.65 -11.59
CA CYS A 167 3.43 -3.59 -10.85
C CYS A 167 2.07 -4.06 -10.34
N ILE A 168 1.25 -4.69 -11.18
CA ILE A 168 -0.08 -5.19 -10.79
C ILE A 168 0.05 -6.24 -9.68
N ALA A 169 0.99 -7.18 -9.82
CA ALA A 169 1.22 -8.22 -8.82
C ALA A 169 1.69 -7.62 -7.48
N GLY A 170 2.68 -6.73 -7.51
CA GLY A 170 3.16 -6.03 -6.32
C GLY A 170 2.04 -5.23 -5.65
N TYR A 171 1.28 -4.46 -6.43
CA TYR A 171 0.15 -3.67 -5.96
C TYR A 171 -0.87 -4.54 -5.22
N TYR A 172 -1.26 -5.67 -5.82
CA TYR A 172 -2.23 -6.58 -5.24
C TYR A 172 -1.71 -7.20 -3.93
N VAL A 173 -0.48 -7.71 -3.91
CA VAL A 173 0.09 -8.34 -2.70
C VAL A 173 0.26 -7.34 -1.56
N MET A 174 0.67 -6.10 -1.88
CA MET A 174 0.73 -5.02 -0.89
C MET A 174 -0.64 -4.68 -0.36
N LEU A 175 -1.58 -4.29 -1.24
CA LEU A 175 -2.91 -3.84 -0.87
C LEU A 175 -3.66 -4.87 -0.04
N PHE A 176 -3.85 -6.08 -0.56
CA PHE A 176 -4.69 -7.08 0.08
C PHE A 176 -4.03 -7.67 1.32
N GLY A 177 -2.72 -7.94 1.26
CA GLY A 177 -2.00 -8.48 2.40
C GLY A 177 -2.00 -7.49 3.56
N PHE A 178 -1.72 -6.21 3.28
CA PHE A 178 -1.79 -5.14 4.26
C PHE A 178 -3.19 -5.05 4.90
N LEU A 179 -4.23 -4.82 4.09
CA LEU A 179 -5.59 -4.59 4.58
C LEU A 179 -6.12 -5.79 5.38
N LYS A 180 -5.82 -7.02 4.95
CA LYS A 180 -6.22 -8.24 5.66
C LYS A 180 -5.52 -8.39 7.01
N HIS A 181 -4.25 -8.02 7.09
CA HIS A 181 -3.53 -8.02 8.36
C HIS A 181 -4.04 -6.92 9.29
N LEU A 182 -4.33 -5.73 8.74
CA LEU A 182 -4.84 -4.60 9.50
C LEU A 182 -6.22 -4.90 10.10
N GLU A 183 -7.16 -5.40 9.29
CA GLU A 183 -8.49 -5.80 9.78
C GLU A 183 -8.40 -6.80 10.95
N ARG A 184 -7.50 -7.79 10.86
CA ARG A 184 -7.27 -8.76 11.95
C ARG A 184 -6.64 -8.16 13.20
N GLU A 185 -5.86 -7.10 13.06
CA GLU A 185 -5.26 -6.39 14.18
C GLU A 185 -6.32 -5.55 14.90
N LEU A 186 -7.16 -4.85 14.15
CA LEU A 186 -8.29 -4.09 14.67
C LEU A 186 -9.32 -4.99 15.38
N ASP A 187 -9.69 -6.12 14.76
CA ASP A 187 -10.62 -7.09 15.36
C ASP A 187 -10.08 -7.71 16.67
N ARG A 188 -8.75 -7.76 16.85
CA ARG A 188 -8.13 -8.29 18.08
C ARG A 188 -8.13 -7.30 19.22
N GLU A 189 -7.94 -6.01 18.94
CA GLU A 189 -7.99 -4.98 19.98
C GLU A 189 -9.36 -4.97 20.68
N ASP A 190 -10.44 -5.15 19.93
CA ASP A 190 -11.80 -5.22 20.48
C ASP A 190 -11.96 -6.41 21.45
N THR A 191 -11.47 -7.60 21.07
CA THR A 191 -11.53 -8.79 21.95
C THR A 191 -10.59 -8.74 23.16
N GLY A 192 -9.52 -7.93 23.10
CA GLY A 192 -8.52 -7.79 24.15
C GLY A 192 -8.83 -6.69 25.17
N ARG A 193 -9.64 -5.69 24.79
CA ARG A 193 -10.24 -4.72 25.71
C ARG A 193 -11.38 -5.40 26.48
N LEU A 194 -11.04 -6.15 27.53
CA LEU A 194 -11.98 -6.39 28.64
C LEU A 194 -12.62 -5.04 29.02
N PRO A 195 -13.92 -5.00 29.35
CA PRO A 195 -14.70 -3.76 29.48
C PRO A 195 -14.32 -2.95 30.72
N ASP A 196 -13.12 -2.35 30.73
CA ASP A 196 -12.70 -1.38 31.74
C ASP A 196 -13.09 0.06 31.35
N ARG A 197 -13.60 0.28 30.14
CA ARG A 197 -14.15 1.60 29.75
C ARG A 197 -15.56 1.89 30.32
N LEU A 198 -16.18 0.95 31.03
CA LEU A 198 -17.42 1.19 31.78
C LEU A 198 -17.19 1.60 33.26
N THR A 199 -15.95 1.69 33.72
CA THR A 199 -15.64 2.04 35.13
C THR A 199 -14.95 3.40 35.30
N ARG A 200 -14.59 4.10 34.22
CA ARG A 200 -14.21 5.52 34.30
C ARG A 200 -15.46 6.42 34.28
N THR A 201 -16.23 6.35 35.34
CA THR A 201 -16.97 7.52 35.83
C THR A 201 -16.00 8.37 36.64
N ASP A 202 -15.25 9.24 35.97
CA ASP A 202 -14.60 10.33 36.70
C ASP A 202 -15.52 11.57 36.71
N PRO A 203 -15.67 12.23 37.88
CA PRO A 203 -16.63 13.31 38.15
C PRO A 203 -16.31 14.68 37.51
#